data_AF-A0A538EEJ5-F1
#
_entry.id   AF-A0A538EEJ5-F1
#
_cell.length_a   1.000
_cell.length_b   1.000
_cell.length_c   1.000
_cell.angle_alpha   90.00
_cell.angle_beta   90.00
_cell.angle_gamma   90.00
#
_symmetry.space_group_name_H-M   'P 1'
#
loop_
_entity.id
_entity.type
_entity.pdbx_description
1 polymer ?
#
loop_
_entity_poly.entity_id
_entity_poly.type
_entity_poly.pdbx_seq_one_letter_code
_entity_poly.pdbx_strand_id
1 'polypeptide(L)'
;MSSETSPPRTRRAEQAEATRAALLAAARELFAERGFAGVGTEEIVHRAGVTRGALYHHFSGKEDLFRAVYEDLERELVERIAADAMSSGDPLAALHAGARAFLDACQDPAVSRIALLDAPSVLGWEEWREIGLRYGFGLVEGVLQEAMNAGAIEPQPVRPLAHLVLGAIDEAAMVVARASDDGRTRREIGESVDRFLESLQPR
;
A
#
# COMPACT_ATOMS: atom_id res chain seq x y z
N MET A 1 17.69 36.42 11.06
CA MET A 1 18.88 35.93 10.31
C MET A 1 18.43 34.77 9.44
N SER A 2 18.67 34.94 8.14
CA SER A 2 18.63 33.97 7.04
C SER A 2 17.40 33.10 6.86
N SER A 3 16.49 33.59 6.02
CA SER A 3 15.50 32.78 5.29
C SER A 3 16.23 32.12 4.11
N GLU A 4 16.50 30.81 4.20
CA GLU A 4 17.01 30.01 3.08
C GLU A 4 15.89 29.85 2.04
N THR A 5 16.00 30.59 0.94
CA THR A 5 15.18 30.38 -0.25
C THR A 5 15.90 29.33 -1.10
N SER A 6 15.36 28.11 -1.16
CA SER A 6 15.86 27.05 -2.05
C SER A 6 15.90 27.53 -3.51
N PRO A 7 16.92 27.15 -4.31
CA PRO A 7 17.06 27.61 -5.68
C PRO A 7 15.91 27.11 -6.57
N PRO A 8 15.52 27.86 -7.62
CA PRO A 8 14.41 27.49 -8.49
C PRO A 8 14.72 26.19 -9.25
N ARG A 9 13.81 25.21 -9.18
CA ARG A 9 13.87 23.95 -9.95
C ARG A 9 13.95 24.31 -11.43
N THR A 10 14.88 23.70 -12.17
CA THR A 10 15.03 24.01 -13.60
C THR A 10 13.84 23.47 -14.39
N ARG A 11 13.35 24.18 -15.42
CA ARG A 11 12.23 23.73 -16.28
C ARG A 11 12.38 22.30 -16.80
N ARG A 12 13.62 21.85 -17.01
CA ARG A 12 13.95 20.49 -17.45
C ARG A 12 13.64 19.45 -16.37
N ALA A 13 13.90 19.76 -15.11
CA ALA A 13 13.55 18.89 -13.99
C ALA A 13 12.03 18.80 -13.79
N GLU A 14 11.30 19.89 -13.98
CA GLU A 14 9.84 19.92 -13.92
C GLU A 14 9.21 19.07 -15.04
N GLN A 15 9.73 19.18 -16.27
CA GLN A 15 9.29 18.36 -17.40
C GLN A 15 9.60 16.86 -17.20
N ALA A 16 10.76 16.54 -16.65
CA ALA A 16 11.13 15.17 -16.32
C ALA A 16 10.17 14.57 -15.27
N GLU A 17 9.83 15.34 -14.24
CA GLU A 17 8.90 14.89 -13.20
C GLU A 17 7.48 14.71 -13.74
N ALA A 18 6.99 15.65 -14.56
CA ALA A 18 5.68 15.54 -15.20
C ALA A 18 5.60 14.30 -16.13
N THR A 19 6.68 13.99 -16.85
CA THR A 19 6.79 12.80 -17.69
C THR A 19 6.75 11.52 -16.86
N ARG A 20 7.51 11.48 -15.75
CA ARG A 20 7.50 10.34 -14.82
C ARG A 20 6.10 10.12 -14.24
N ALA A 21 5.44 11.17 -13.79
CA ALA A 21 4.07 11.11 -13.25
C ALA A 21 3.06 10.61 -14.29
N ALA A 22 3.14 11.08 -15.55
CA ALA A 22 2.27 10.62 -16.62
C ALA A 22 2.44 9.12 -16.92
N LEU A 23 3.68 8.63 -16.90
CA LEU A 23 3.97 7.20 -17.07
C LEU A 23 3.42 6.35 -15.92
N LEU A 24 3.59 6.80 -14.67
CA LEU A 24 3.08 6.10 -13.49
C LEU A 24 1.55 6.04 -13.49
N ALA A 25 0.87 7.15 -13.78
CA ALA A 25 -0.58 7.21 -13.86
C ALA A 25 -1.13 6.27 -14.95
N ALA A 26 -0.57 6.34 -16.17
CA ALA A 26 -0.99 5.47 -17.27
C ALA A 26 -0.74 3.99 -16.97
N ALA A 27 0.41 3.67 -16.38
CA ALA A 27 0.75 2.30 -16.02
C ALA A 27 -0.18 1.76 -14.93
N ARG A 28 -0.46 2.54 -13.87
CA ARG A 28 -1.37 2.16 -12.79
C ARG A 28 -2.78 1.84 -13.31
N GLU A 29 -3.34 2.71 -14.15
CA GLU A 29 -4.66 2.49 -14.75
C GLU A 29 -4.68 1.19 -15.57
N LEU A 30 -3.72 1.02 -16.49
CA LEU A 30 -3.66 -0.16 -17.35
C LEU A 30 -3.41 -1.47 -16.58
N PHE A 31 -2.53 -1.44 -15.56
CA PHE A 31 -2.26 -2.60 -14.71
C PHE A 31 -3.46 -2.96 -13.85
N ALA A 32 -4.18 -1.99 -13.29
CA ALA A 32 -5.42 -2.25 -12.55
C ALA A 32 -6.48 -2.92 -13.45
N GLU A 33 -6.65 -2.45 -14.69
CA GLU A 33 -7.66 -2.96 -15.61
C GLU A 33 -7.34 -4.34 -16.17
N ARG A 34 -6.07 -4.63 -16.48
CA ARG A 34 -5.69 -5.80 -17.29
C ARG A 34 -4.52 -6.62 -16.75
N GLY A 35 -4.00 -6.24 -15.58
CA GLY A 35 -2.87 -6.89 -14.93
C GLY A 35 -1.55 -6.61 -15.60
N PHE A 36 -0.47 -6.89 -14.90
CA PHE A 36 0.89 -6.72 -15.40
C PHE A 36 1.06 -7.44 -16.75
N ALA A 37 0.77 -8.74 -16.83
CA ALA A 37 0.99 -9.54 -18.04
C ALA A 37 0.25 -9.02 -19.29
N GLY A 38 -0.94 -8.41 -19.11
CA GLY A 38 -1.80 -7.93 -20.19
C GLY A 38 -1.42 -6.57 -20.78
N VAL A 39 -0.37 -5.90 -20.29
CA VAL A 39 -0.02 -4.52 -20.69
C VAL A 39 1.37 -4.44 -21.33
N GLY A 40 1.49 -3.80 -22.48
CA GLY A 40 2.78 -3.54 -23.15
C GLY A 40 3.34 -2.15 -22.84
N THR A 41 4.66 -1.97 -22.91
CA THR A 41 5.30 -0.65 -22.70
C THR A 41 4.91 0.38 -23.76
N GLU A 42 4.73 -0.04 -25.01
CA GLU A 42 4.27 0.84 -26.09
C GLU A 42 2.88 1.43 -25.82
N GLU A 43 2.00 0.62 -25.22
CA GLU A 43 0.65 1.06 -24.87
C GLU A 43 0.65 2.04 -23.70
N ILE A 44 1.49 1.80 -22.68
CA ILE A 44 1.68 2.73 -21.57
C ILE A 44 2.19 4.08 -22.09
N VAL A 45 3.20 4.06 -22.96
CA VAL A 45 3.77 5.26 -23.58
C VAL A 45 2.73 6.02 -24.39
N HIS A 46 1.93 5.30 -25.19
CA HIS A 46 0.83 5.88 -25.95
C HIS A 46 -0.21 6.52 -25.05
N ARG A 47 -0.65 5.82 -23.99
CA ARG A 47 -1.64 6.30 -23.01
C ARG A 47 -1.14 7.51 -22.20
N ALA A 48 0.15 7.55 -21.89
CA ALA A 48 0.80 8.66 -21.20
C ALA A 48 1.06 9.87 -22.13
N GLY A 49 0.94 9.73 -23.45
CA GLY A 49 1.23 10.79 -24.41
C GLY A 49 2.71 11.16 -24.48
N VAL A 50 3.61 10.23 -24.16
CA VAL A 50 5.07 10.45 -24.15
C VAL A 50 5.76 9.61 -25.22
N THR A 51 7.09 9.71 -25.33
CA THR A 51 7.87 8.89 -26.26
C THR A 51 8.42 7.65 -25.57
N ARG A 52 8.75 6.61 -26.36
CA ARG A 52 9.43 5.42 -25.86
C ARG A 52 10.75 5.77 -25.16
N GLY A 53 11.52 6.71 -25.73
CA GLY A 53 12.77 7.18 -25.14
C GLY A 53 12.57 7.83 -23.77
N ALA A 54 11.41 8.47 -23.53
CA ALA A 54 11.06 9.03 -22.24
C ALA A 54 10.84 7.94 -21.17
N LEU A 55 10.17 6.83 -21.52
CA LEU A 55 10.04 5.69 -20.59
C LEU A 55 11.40 5.15 -20.19
N TYR A 56 12.25 4.84 -21.17
CA TYR A 56 13.58 4.28 -20.89
C TYR A 56 14.56 5.27 -20.25
N HIS A 57 14.25 6.57 -20.25
CA HIS A 57 14.98 7.55 -19.47
C HIS A 57 14.66 7.45 -17.97
N HIS A 58 13.42 7.10 -17.61
CA HIS A 58 12.95 7.05 -16.22
C HIS A 58 12.92 5.66 -15.60
N PHE A 59 12.79 4.62 -16.43
CA PHE A 59 12.62 3.25 -15.99
C PHE A 59 13.45 2.32 -16.88
N SER A 60 14.16 1.38 -16.26
CA SER A 60 14.96 0.38 -16.98
C SER A 60 14.09 -0.60 -17.79
N GLY A 61 12.82 -0.72 -17.45
CA GLY A 61 11.84 -1.52 -18.16
C GLY A 61 10.47 -1.51 -17.50
N LYS A 62 9.61 -2.42 -17.94
CA LYS A 62 8.23 -2.55 -17.44
C LYS A 62 8.17 -2.97 -15.97
N GLU A 63 9.07 -3.86 -15.53
CA GLU A 63 9.16 -4.32 -14.15
C GLU A 63 9.54 -3.18 -13.20
N ASP A 64 10.51 -2.35 -13.59
CA ASP A 64 10.93 -1.16 -12.83
C ASP A 64 9.83 -0.09 -12.76
N LEU A 65 9.08 0.10 -13.85
CA LEU A 65 7.88 0.93 -13.84
C LEU A 65 6.79 0.33 -12.92
N PHE A 66 6.56 -0.97 -12.96
CA PHE A 66 5.60 -1.64 -12.09
C PHE A 66 5.99 -1.52 -10.61
N ARG A 67 7.27 -1.71 -10.28
CA ARG A 67 7.82 -1.49 -8.93
C ARG A 67 7.48 -0.10 -8.42
N ALA A 68 7.72 0.93 -9.25
CA ALA A 68 7.41 2.30 -8.88
C ALA A 68 5.89 2.55 -8.70
N VAL A 69 5.05 1.93 -9.53
CA VAL A 69 3.58 1.98 -9.35
C VAL A 69 3.16 1.32 -8.04
N TYR A 70 3.72 0.15 -7.71
CA TYR A 70 3.42 -0.55 -6.46
C TYR A 70 3.89 0.26 -5.24
N GLU A 71 5.10 0.82 -5.28
CA GLU A 71 5.63 1.67 -4.20
C GLU A 71 4.79 2.94 -3.98
N ASP A 72 4.29 3.56 -5.06
CA ASP A 72 3.36 4.68 -4.98
C ASP A 72 2.01 4.27 -4.37
N LEU A 73 1.50 3.11 -4.75
CA LEU A 73 0.24 2.58 -4.24
C LEU A 73 0.31 2.24 -2.75
N GLU A 74 1.40 1.59 -2.30
CA GLU A 74 1.67 1.28 -0.89
C GLU A 74 1.73 2.55 -0.03
N ARG A 75 2.47 3.57 -0.50
CA ARG A 75 2.55 4.85 0.18
C ARG A 75 1.18 5.51 0.35
N GLU A 76 0.42 5.66 -0.74
CA GLU A 76 -0.91 6.27 -0.70
C GLU A 76 -1.88 5.49 0.17
N LEU A 77 -1.79 4.15 0.13
CA LEU A 77 -2.65 3.29 0.93
C LEU A 77 -2.38 3.47 2.42
N VAL A 78 -1.12 3.47 2.84
CA VAL A 78 -0.75 3.71 4.24
C VAL A 78 -1.13 5.12 4.69
N GLU A 79 -0.95 6.14 3.84
CA GLU A 79 -1.39 7.51 4.14
C GLU A 79 -2.91 7.59 4.41
N ARG A 80 -3.72 6.91 3.58
CA ARG A 80 -5.18 6.84 3.80
C ARG A 80 -5.54 6.10 5.08
N ILE A 81 -4.94 4.93 5.31
CA ILE A 81 -5.18 4.11 6.52
C ILE A 81 -4.80 4.90 7.77
N ALA A 82 -3.66 5.59 7.76
CA ALA A 82 -3.22 6.40 8.88
C ALA A 82 -4.20 7.55 9.19
N ALA A 83 -4.71 8.24 8.16
CA ALA A 83 -5.69 9.30 8.32
C ALA A 83 -6.98 8.78 8.99
N ASP A 84 -7.47 7.60 8.58
CA ASP A 84 -8.66 6.97 9.16
C ASP A 84 -8.42 6.48 10.59
N ALA A 85 -7.26 5.87 10.86
CA ALA A 85 -6.89 5.37 12.20
C ALA A 85 -6.79 6.50 13.23
N MET A 86 -6.16 7.63 12.86
CA MET A 86 -5.98 8.82 13.72
C MET A 86 -7.28 9.59 13.99
N SER A 87 -8.38 9.27 13.30
CA SER A 87 -9.68 9.90 13.57
C SER A 87 -10.26 9.49 14.94
N SER A 88 -9.77 8.39 15.51
CA SER A 88 -10.16 7.89 16.82
C SER A 88 -9.16 8.31 17.91
N GLY A 89 -9.66 8.71 19.08
CA GLY A 89 -8.83 8.97 20.26
C GLY A 89 -8.46 7.72 21.07
N ASP A 90 -8.80 6.53 20.56
CA ASP A 90 -8.60 5.22 21.20
C ASP A 90 -7.68 4.36 20.31
N PRO A 91 -6.45 4.04 20.76
CA PRO A 91 -5.49 3.27 19.97
C PRO A 91 -5.99 1.88 19.54
N LEU A 92 -6.82 1.22 20.35
CA LEU A 92 -7.38 -0.07 19.95
C LEU A 92 -8.40 0.14 18.82
N ALA A 93 -9.30 1.11 18.95
CA ALA A 93 -10.22 1.49 17.88
C ALA A 93 -9.47 1.91 16.60
N ALA A 94 -8.32 2.59 16.72
CA ALA A 94 -7.46 2.95 15.59
C ALA A 94 -6.91 1.72 14.86
N LEU A 95 -6.51 0.67 15.59
CA LEU A 95 -6.04 -0.59 15.01
C LEU A 95 -7.15 -1.29 14.22
N HIS A 96 -8.34 -1.38 14.79
CA HIS A 96 -9.53 -1.93 14.11
C HIS A 96 -9.93 -1.09 12.88
N ALA A 97 -9.92 0.24 12.99
CA ALA A 97 -10.21 1.14 11.88
C ALA A 97 -9.21 0.94 10.74
N GLY A 98 -7.91 0.89 11.06
CA GLY A 98 -6.87 0.68 10.06
C GLY A 98 -6.97 -0.67 9.35
N ALA A 99 -7.21 -1.76 10.10
CA ALA A 99 -7.41 -3.08 9.52
C ALA A 99 -8.64 -3.12 8.60
N ARG A 100 -9.77 -2.53 9.02
CA ARG A 100 -10.97 -2.43 8.19
C ARG A 100 -10.75 -1.61 6.93
N ALA A 101 -10.09 -0.46 7.04
CA ALA A 101 -9.76 0.41 5.91
C ALA A 101 -8.88 -0.30 4.88
N PHE A 102 -7.90 -1.10 5.33
CA PHE A 102 -7.09 -1.90 4.43
C PHE A 102 -7.92 -2.99 3.71
N LEU A 103 -8.77 -3.72 4.44
CA LEU A 103 -9.63 -4.74 3.85
C LEU A 103 -10.66 -4.15 2.88
N ASP A 104 -11.18 -2.95 3.15
CA ASP A 104 -12.05 -2.19 2.22
C ASP A 104 -11.27 -1.74 0.98
N ALA A 105 -10.03 -1.25 1.16
CA ALA A 105 -9.17 -0.85 0.05
C ALA A 105 -8.87 -2.02 -0.90
N CYS A 106 -8.82 -3.26 -0.39
CA CYS A 106 -8.67 -4.47 -1.22
C CYS A 106 -9.82 -4.70 -2.20
N GLN A 107 -10.94 -3.98 -2.10
CA GLN A 107 -12.01 -4.01 -3.10
C GLN A 107 -11.72 -3.13 -4.32
N ASP A 108 -10.75 -2.22 -4.23
CA ASP A 108 -10.25 -1.45 -5.38
C ASP A 108 -9.44 -2.38 -6.30
N PRO A 109 -9.77 -2.46 -7.61
CA PRO A 109 -8.99 -3.20 -8.59
C PRO A 109 -7.50 -2.86 -8.61
N ALA A 110 -7.12 -1.60 -8.36
CA ALA A 110 -5.72 -1.21 -8.28
C ALA A 110 -5.02 -1.89 -7.09
N VAL A 111 -5.63 -1.89 -5.91
CA VAL A 111 -5.05 -2.53 -4.71
C VAL A 111 -5.05 -4.04 -4.85
N SER A 112 -6.19 -4.65 -5.14
CA SER A 112 -6.29 -6.11 -5.29
C SER A 112 -5.37 -6.64 -6.38
N ARG A 113 -5.44 -6.09 -7.60
CA ARG A 113 -4.67 -6.63 -8.72
C ARG A 113 -3.20 -6.28 -8.64
N ILE A 114 -2.84 -5.02 -8.41
CA ILE A 114 -1.44 -4.60 -8.45
C ILE A 114 -0.70 -5.06 -7.19
N ALA A 115 -1.17 -4.66 -6.01
CA ALA A 115 -0.43 -4.88 -4.76
C ALA A 115 -0.48 -6.33 -4.27
N LEU A 116 -1.61 -7.03 -4.47
CA LEU A 116 -1.83 -8.36 -3.88
C LEU A 116 -1.69 -9.52 -4.88
N LEU A 117 -2.14 -9.37 -6.13
CA LEU A 117 -2.09 -10.45 -7.12
C LEU A 117 -0.81 -10.43 -7.98
N ASP A 118 -0.48 -9.27 -8.57
CA ASP A 118 0.63 -9.16 -9.51
C ASP A 118 1.98 -8.98 -8.78
N ALA A 119 2.08 -8.08 -7.80
CA ALA A 119 3.35 -7.71 -7.18
C ALA A 119 4.16 -8.88 -6.60
N PRO A 120 3.57 -9.86 -5.88
CA PRO A 120 4.33 -11.01 -5.38
C PRO A 120 5.00 -11.82 -6.50
N SER A 121 4.38 -11.88 -7.68
CA SER A 121 4.89 -12.63 -8.82
C SER A 121 5.88 -11.84 -9.67
N VAL A 122 5.69 -10.52 -9.79
CA VAL A 122 6.52 -9.62 -10.61
C VAL A 122 7.80 -9.22 -9.89
N LEU A 123 7.71 -8.88 -8.60
CA LEU A 123 8.85 -8.40 -7.81
C LEU A 123 9.59 -9.55 -7.10
N GLY A 124 8.91 -10.68 -6.93
CA GLY A 124 9.36 -11.76 -6.06
C GLY A 124 9.05 -11.48 -4.59
N TRP A 125 9.12 -12.54 -3.79
CA TRP A 125 8.68 -12.53 -2.40
C TRP A 125 9.43 -11.53 -1.50
N GLU A 126 10.75 -11.46 -1.62
CA GLU A 126 11.58 -10.62 -0.74
C GLU A 126 11.31 -9.13 -0.97
N GLU A 127 11.36 -8.68 -2.23
CA GLU A 127 11.17 -7.27 -2.56
C GLU A 127 9.72 -6.81 -2.29
N TRP A 128 8.72 -7.63 -2.65
CA TRP A 128 7.33 -7.34 -2.35
C TRP A 128 7.09 -7.09 -0.86
N ARG A 129 7.63 -7.96 0.00
CA ARG A 129 7.55 -7.81 1.46
C ARG A 129 8.37 -6.64 1.99
N GLU A 130 9.55 -6.40 1.44
CA GLU A 130 10.38 -5.27 1.88
C GLU A 130 9.65 -3.95 1.67
N ILE A 131 9.06 -3.74 0.49
CA ILE A 131 8.30 -2.54 0.17
C ILE A 131 7.07 -2.44 1.07
N GLY A 132 6.25 -3.50 1.20
CA GLY A 132 5.06 -3.46 2.06
C GLY A 132 5.40 -3.14 3.52
N LEU A 133 6.46 -3.74 4.07
CA LEU A 133 6.94 -3.46 5.42
C LEU A 133 7.46 -2.03 5.56
N ARG A 134 8.14 -1.48 4.55
CA ARG A 134 8.69 -0.12 4.57
C ARG A 134 7.62 0.93 4.85
N TYR A 135 6.40 0.73 4.32
CA TYR A 135 5.29 1.67 4.51
C TYR A 135 4.39 1.27 5.68
N GLY A 136 3.95 0.00 5.76
CA GLY A 136 2.95 -0.43 6.74
C GLY A 136 3.47 -0.69 8.14
N PHE A 137 4.72 -1.12 8.30
CA PHE A 137 5.22 -1.63 9.58
C PHE A 137 5.25 -0.56 10.67
N GLY A 138 5.75 0.64 10.36
CA GLY A 138 5.86 1.73 11.35
C GLY A 138 4.51 2.21 11.87
N LEU A 139 3.47 2.20 11.02
CA LEU A 139 2.11 2.53 11.43
C LEU A 139 1.58 1.50 12.44
N VAL A 140 1.68 0.21 12.13
CA VAL A 140 1.20 -0.87 13.00
C VAL A 140 1.99 -0.91 14.31
N GLU A 141 3.32 -0.78 14.26
CA GLU A 141 4.17 -0.73 15.45
C GLU A 141 3.79 0.43 16.37
N GLY A 142 3.58 1.63 15.81
CA GLY A 142 3.17 2.82 16.55
C GLY A 142 1.82 2.65 17.25
N VAL A 143 0.80 2.21 16.52
CA VAL A 143 -0.55 1.99 17.07
C VAL A 143 -0.56 0.93 18.16
N LEU A 144 0.16 -0.18 17.98
CA LEU A 144 0.28 -1.22 18.99
C LEU A 144 1.00 -0.71 20.25
N GLN A 145 2.07 0.08 20.09
CA GLN A 145 2.78 0.67 21.21
C GLN A 145 1.89 1.63 22.00
N GLU A 146 1.10 2.45 21.32
CA GLU A 146 0.15 3.36 21.95
C GLU A 146 -0.97 2.60 22.69
N ALA A 147 -1.50 1.52 22.09
CA ALA A 147 -2.49 0.67 22.74
C ALA A 147 -1.95 -0.02 24.00
N MET A 148 -0.69 -0.46 24.01
CA MET A 148 -0.03 -0.97 25.21
C MET A 148 0.17 0.12 26.26
N ASN A 149 0.60 1.32 25.86
CA ASN A 149 0.78 2.45 26.77
C ASN A 149 -0.54 2.90 27.43
N ALA A 150 -1.66 2.77 26.70
CA ALA A 150 -3.00 3.05 27.19
C ALA A 150 -3.59 1.91 28.05
N GLY A 151 -2.90 0.77 28.16
CA GLY A 151 -3.39 -0.42 28.86
C GLY A 151 -4.51 -1.17 28.13
N ALA A 152 -4.74 -0.87 26.85
CA ALA A 152 -5.74 -1.52 26.01
C ALA A 152 -5.27 -2.87 25.45
N ILE A 153 -3.94 -3.08 25.37
CA ILE A 153 -3.29 -4.34 24.96
C ILE A 153 -2.29 -4.76 26.04
N GLU A 154 -2.19 -6.06 26.30
CA GLU A 154 -1.21 -6.63 27.24
C GLU A 154 0.24 -6.26 26.83
N PRO A 155 1.09 -5.79 27.77
CA PRO A 155 2.49 -5.49 27.47
C PRO A 155 3.27 -6.69 26.95
N GLN A 156 3.85 -6.56 25.76
CA GLN A 156 4.68 -7.59 25.14
C GLN A 156 5.64 -6.95 24.11
N PRO A 157 6.62 -7.70 23.56
CA PRO A 157 7.50 -7.16 22.53
C PRO A 157 6.73 -6.65 21.30
N VAL A 158 6.66 -5.32 21.12
CA VAL A 158 5.83 -4.68 20.09
C VAL A 158 6.23 -5.07 18.67
N ARG A 159 7.53 -5.19 18.38
CA ARG A 159 8.03 -5.50 17.03
C ARG A 159 7.63 -6.90 16.55
N PRO A 160 7.85 -7.98 17.31
CA PRO A 160 7.30 -9.29 16.97
C PRO A 160 5.79 -9.28 16.79
N LEU A 161 5.05 -8.60 17.68
CA LEU A 161 3.59 -8.51 17.57
C LEU A 161 3.16 -7.79 16.28
N ALA A 162 3.81 -6.68 15.92
CA ALA A 162 3.53 -5.94 14.70
C ALA A 162 3.72 -6.80 13.45
N HIS A 163 4.76 -7.64 13.40
CA HIS A 163 4.93 -8.60 12.30
C HIS A 163 3.81 -9.65 12.24
N LEU A 164 3.35 -10.16 13.39
CA LEU A 164 2.27 -11.14 13.44
C LEU A 164 0.93 -10.52 13.02
N VAL A 165 0.62 -9.32 13.52
CA VAL A 165 -0.59 -8.58 13.17
C VAL A 165 -0.60 -8.23 11.68
N LEU A 166 0.51 -7.68 11.17
CA LEU A 166 0.61 -7.36 9.76
C LEU A 166 0.49 -8.61 8.89
N GLY A 167 1.17 -9.71 9.24
CA GLY A 167 1.05 -10.97 8.50
C GLY A 167 -0.36 -11.55 8.50
N ALA A 168 -1.10 -11.44 9.60
CA ALA A 168 -2.50 -11.87 9.67
C ALA A 168 -3.40 -10.99 8.80
N ILE A 169 -3.18 -9.68 8.81
CA ILE A 169 -3.93 -8.70 8.01
C ILE A 169 -3.61 -8.85 6.51
N ASP A 170 -2.34 -9.06 6.14
CA ASP A 170 -1.91 -9.32 4.77
C ASP A 170 -2.57 -10.59 4.21
N GLU A 171 -2.57 -11.68 4.99
CA GLU A 171 -3.23 -12.93 4.57
C GLU A 171 -4.75 -12.73 4.44
N ALA A 172 -5.38 -12.03 5.39
CA ALA A 172 -6.79 -11.66 5.30
C ALA A 172 -7.09 -10.86 4.01
N ALA A 173 -6.25 -9.90 3.66
CA ALA A 173 -6.35 -9.13 2.43
C ALA A 173 -6.18 -9.99 1.17
N MET A 174 -5.23 -10.93 1.18
CA MET A 174 -5.03 -11.89 0.08
C MET A 174 -6.26 -12.78 -0.15
N VAL A 175 -6.91 -13.23 0.92
CA VAL A 175 -8.16 -14.01 0.84
C VAL A 175 -9.29 -13.16 0.26
N VAL A 176 -9.44 -11.91 0.72
CA VAL A 176 -10.45 -10.97 0.21
C VAL A 176 -10.23 -10.65 -1.27
N ALA A 177 -8.99 -10.37 -1.67
CA ALA A 177 -8.66 -10.00 -3.05
C ALA A 177 -8.91 -11.12 -4.07
N ARG A 178 -8.95 -12.38 -3.62
CA ARG A 178 -9.23 -13.55 -4.47
C ARG A 178 -10.70 -13.96 -4.48
N ALA A 179 -11.51 -13.38 -3.60
CA ALA A 179 -12.91 -13.71 -3.49
C ALA A 179 -13.70 -13.25 -4.72
N SER A 180 -14.68 -14.03 -5.14
CA SER A 180 -15.58 -13.73 -6.28
C SER A 180 -17.05 -13.68 -5.87
N ASP A 181 -17.31 -13.36 -4.60
CA ASP A 181 -18.64 -13.25 -4.01
C ASP A 181 -19.07 -11.79 -3.75
N ASP A 182 -20.34 -11.58 -3.39
CA ASP A 182 -20.94 -10.27 -3.10
C ASP A 182 -20.50 -9.68 -1.73
N GLY A 183 -19.19 -9.70 -1.47
CA GLY A 183 -18.55 -9.17 -0.27
C GLY A 183 -18.79 -10.00 1.00
N ARG A 184 -19.29 -11.23 0.87
CA ARG A 184 -19.41 -12.18 1.99
C ARG A 184 -18.05 -12.49 2.58
N THR A 185 -17.07 -12.86 1.75
CA THR A 185 -15.72 -13.19 2.23
C THR A 185 -15.10 -12.02 2.97
N ARG A 186 -15.26 -10.79 2.45
CA ARG A 186 -14.83 -9.59 3.20
C ARG A 186 -15.49 -9.59 4.58
N ARG A 187 -16.82 -9.65 4.69
CA ARG A 187 -17.51 -9.55 5.99
C ARG A 187 -17.01 -10.59 6.99
N GLU A 188 -16.93 -11.85 6.58
CA GLU A 188 -16.48 -12.96 7.44
C GLU A 188 -15.01 -12.83 7.87
N ILE A 189 -14.13 -12.39 6.96
CA ILE A 189 -12.73 -12.10 7.26
C ILE A 189 -12.61 -10.89 8.20
N GLY A 190 -13.36 -9.83 7.96
CA GLY A 190 -13.39 -8.63 8.80
C GLY A 190 -13.78 -8.96 10.24
N GLU A 191 -14.83 -9.74 10.44
CA GLU A 191 -15.22 -10.22 11.78
C GLU A 191 -14.13 -11.07 12.44
N SER A 192 -13.42 -11.88 11.66
CA SER A 192 -12.34 -12.72 12.19
C SER A 192 -11.11 -11.91 12.58
N VAL A 193 -10.78 -10.88 11.79
CA VAL A 193 -9.73 -9.92 12.12
C VAL A 193 -10.11 -9.13 13.37
N ASP A 194 -11.36 -8.66 13.49
CA ASP A 194 -11.82 -7.95 14.69
C ASP A 194 -11.66 -8.84 15.94
N ARG A 195 -12.13 -10.09 15.92
CA ARG A 195 -11.94 -11.02 17.06
C ARG A 195 -10.47 -11.32 17.37
N PHE A 196 -9.63 -11.40 16.33
CA PHE A 196 -8.19 -11.59 16.51
C PHE A 196 -7.55 -10.39 17.23
N LEU A 197 -7.90 -9.17 16.84
CA LEU A 197 -7.40 -7.95 17.49
C LEU A 197 -7.94 -7.79 18.93
N GLU A 198 -9.21 -8.12 19.17
CA GLU A 198 -9.82 -8.15 20.52
C GLU A 198 -9.10 -9.14 21.44
N SER A 199 -8.55 -10.24 20.90
CA SER A 199 -7.82 -11.22 21.70
C SER A 199 -6.51 -10.71 22.30
N LEU A 200 -6.03 -9.53 21.86
CA LEU A 200 -4.83 -8.87 22.37
C LEU A 200 -5.10 -8.08 23.67
N GLN A 201 -6.36 -7.88 24.04
CA GLN A 201 -6.73 -7.15 25.25
C GLN A 201 -6.32 -7.92 26.52
N PRO A 202 -6.05 -7.20 27.62
CA PRO A 202 -5.82 -7.83 28.93
C PRO A 202 -7.00 -8.71 29.35
N ARG A 203 -6.69 -9.80 30.06
CA ARG A 203 -7.70 -10.74 30.61
C ARG A 203 -8.30 -10.27 31.93
#